data_AF-A0A835TQP4-F1
#
_entry.id   AF-A0A835TQP4-F1
#
_cell.length_a   1.000
_cell.length_b   1.000
_cell.length_c   1.000
_cell.angle_alpha   90.00
_cell.angle_beta   90.00
_cell.angle_gamma   90.00
#
_symmetry.space_group_name_H-M   'P 1'
#
loop_
_entity.id
_entity.type
_entity.pdbx_description
1 polymer ?
#
loop_
_entity_poly.entity_id
_entity_poly.type
_entity_poly.pdbx_seq_one_letter_code
_entity_poly.pdbx_strand_id
1 'polypeptide(L)'
;MSGFLESLRCSECVDWGEKRNTIASVAAGVLFFTGWWIIIDAAVKYPQVEDFNHSYHACGVIATIAFLMINAVSNGQVRGDSYSEGCLGQTGARIWLFIGFMMAFGSLIASMWILFGGYVVK
;
A
#
# COMPACT_ATOMS: atom_id res chain seq x y z
N MET A 1 5.62 17.96 -7.99
CA MET A 1 4.21 17.51 -8.09
C MET A 1 3.69 17.87 -9.47
N SER A 2 3.81 16.95 -10.44
CA SER A 2 3.25 17.10 -11.79
C SER A 2 3.36 15.81 -12.61
N GLY A 3 3.19 14.63 -12.00
CA GLY A 3 3.36 13.34 -12.69
C GLY A 3 2.11 12.83 -13.43
N PHE A 4 0.95 13.48 -13.25
CA PHE A 4 -0.32 12.98 -13.80
C PHE A 4 -0.55 13.40 -15.26
N LEU A 5 0.07 14.49 -15.73
CA LEU A 5 -0.13 15.01 -17.10
C LEU A 5 1.02 14.69 -18.06
N GLU A 6 2.15 14.19 -17.56
CA GLU A 6 3.31 13.84 -18.41
C GLU A 6 3.12 12.49 -19.13
N SER A 7 2.19 11.66 -18.66
CA SER A 7 1.88 10.35 -19.25
C SER A 7 1.22 10.41 -20.64
N LEU A 8 0.78 11.58 -21.10
CA LEU A 8 0.08 11.73 -22.39
C LEU A 8 0.98 12.16 -23.55
N ARG A 9 2.27 12.42 -23.33
CA ARG A 9 3.10 13.11 -24.35
C ARG A 9 4.36 12.41 -24.86
N CYS A 10 4.48 11.08 -24.70
CA CYS A 10 5.52 10.34 -25.43
C CYS A 10 5.01 8.96 -25.87
N SER A 11 4.37 8.92 -27.03
CA SER A 11 3.78 7.72 -27.65
C SER A 11 4.81 6.83 -28.36
N GLU A 12 6.11 7.07 -28.26
CA GLU A 12 7.14 6.28 -28.94
C GLU A 12 8.36 6.05 -28.06
N CYS A 13 8.19 5.24 -27.01
CA CYS A 13 9.21 4.39 -26.39
C CYS A 13 8.49 3.55 -25.35
N VAL A 14 8.00 2.37 -25.74
CA VAL A 14 7.34 1.43 -24.82
C VAL A 14 8.39 0.90 -23.85
N ASP A 15 8.57 1.59 -22.73
CA ASP A 15 9.37 1.13 -21.62
C ASP A 15 8.54 0.09 -20.84
N TRP A 16 8.82 -1.19 -21.11
CA TRP A 16 8.12 -2.34 -20.51
C TRP A 16 8.20 -2.34 -18.97
N GLY A 17 9.17 -1.65 -18.38
CA GLY A 17 9.32 -1.49 -16.94
C GLY A 17 8.23 -0.63 -16.30
N GLU A 18 7.87 0.51 -16.92
CA GLU A 18 6.85 1.42 -16.38
C GLU A 18 5.45 0.81 -16.43
N LYS A 19 5.09 0.15 -17.55
CA LYS A 19 3.79 -0.52 -17.69
C LYS A 19 3.56 -1.56 -16.58
N ARG A 20 4.59 -2.32 -16.20
CA ARG A 20 4.49 -3.31 -15.11
C ARG A 20 4.22 -2.66 -13.76
N ASN A 21 4.84 -1.51 -13.48
CA ASN A 21 4.62 -0.80 -12.23
C ASN A 21 3.20 -0.22 -12.15
N THR A 22 2.68 0.31 -13.27
CA THR A 22 1.28 0.77 -13.36
C THR A 22 0.30 -0.38 -13.14
N ILE A 23 0.50 -1.51 -13.81
CA ILE A 23 -0.36 -2.70 -13.65
C ILE A 23 -0.30 -3.21 -12.20
N ALA A 24 0.90 -3.27 -11.61
CA ALA A 24 1.08 -3.69 -10.23
C ALA A 24 0.36 -2.75 -9.25
N SER A 25 0.44 -1.43 -9.47
CA SER A 25 -0.25 -0.43 -8.64
C SER A 25 -1.77 -0.53 -8.76
N VAL A 26 -2.30 -0.70 -9.98
CA VAL A 26 -3.73 -0.91 -10.22
C VAL A 26 -4.21 -2.21 -9.57
N ALA A 27 -3.49 -3.32 -9.78
CA ALA A 27 -3.84 -4.61 -9.19
C ALA A 27 -3.84 -4.55 -7.65
N ALA A 28 -2.82 -3.92 -7.05
CA ALA A 28 -2.75 -3.73 -5.61
C ALA A 28 -3.88 -2.82 -5.09
N GLY A 29 -4.26 -1.78 -5.83
CA GLY A 29 -5.42 -0.94 -5.51
C GLY A 29 -6.74 -1.71 -5.52
N VAL A 30 -6.96 -2.56 -6.53
CA VAL A 30 -8.14 -3.44 -6.60
C VAL A 30 -8.16 -4.40 -5.41
N LEU A 31 -7.03 -5.04 -5.07
CA LEU A 31 -6.94 -5.95 -3.93
C LEU A 31 -7.27 -5.25 -2.60
N PHE A 32 -6.72 -4.07 -2.35
CA PHE A 32 -7.02 -3.29 -1.14
C PHE A 32 -8.49 -2.87 -1.08
N PHE A 33 -9.06 -2.44 -2.20
CA PHE A 33 -10.48 -2.10 -2.28
C PHE A 33 -11.37 -3.31 -1.95
N THR A 34 -11.06 -4.48 -2.53
CA THR A 34 -11.80 -5.71 -2.23
C THR A 34 -11.66 -6.15 -0.76
N GLY A 35 -10.47 -5.98 -0.16
CA GLY A 35 -10.25 -6.28 1.25
C GLY A 35 -11.11 -5.41 2.16
N TRP A 36 -11.14 -4.09 1.91
CA TRP A 36 -12.02 -3.18 2.67
C TRP A 36 -13.49 -3.46 2.49
N TRP A 37 -13.90 -3.82 1.27
CA TRP A 37 -15.28 -4.23 1.01
C TRP A 37 -15.70 -5.41 1.90
N ILE A 38 -14.89 -6.45 1.97
CA ILE A 38 -15.14 -7.64 2.79
C ILE A 38 -15.20 -7.28 4.28
N ILE A 39 -14.28 -6.42 4.74
CA ILE A 39 -14.23 -5.97 6.14
C ILE A 39 -15.49 -5.19 6.51
N ILE A 40 -15.99 -4.32 5.61
CA ILE A 40 -17.21 -3.54 5.85
C ILE A 40 -18.43 -4.45 5.88
N ASP A 41 -18.54 -5.41 4.96
CA ASP A 41 -19.64 -6.39 4.95
C ASP A 41 -19.69 -7.20 6.26
N ALA A 42 -18.52 -7.66 6.73
CA ALA A 42 -18.39 -8.34 8.01
C ALA A 42 -18.79 -7.46 9.21
N ALA A 43 -18.37 -6.19 9.23
CA ALA A 43 -18.70 -5.25 10.30
C ALA A 43 -20.21 -4.93 10.38
N VAL A 44 -20.90 -4.88 9.22
CA VAL A 44 -22.35 -4.70 9.19
C VAL A 44 -23.08 -5.94 9.71
N LYS A 45 -22.58 -7.14 9.41
CA LYS A 45 -23.21 -8.40 9.84
C LYS A 45 -22.98 -8.74 11.31
N TYR A 46 -21.82 -8.36 11.86
CA TYR A 46 -21.43 -8.62 13.25
C TYR A 46 -21.18 -7.31 14.00
N PRO A 47 -22.23 -6.56 14.37
CA PRO A 47 -22.09 -5.26 15.03
C PRO A 47 -21.71 -5.35 16.51
N GLN A 48 -21.78 -6.54 17.11
CA GLN A 48 -21.42 -6.74 18.52
C GLN A 48 -19.91 -6.88 18.71
N VAL A 49 -19.37 -6.16 19.69
CA VAL A 49 -17.92 -6.08 19.97
C VAL A 49 -17.33 -7.43 20.40
N GLU A 50 -18.16 -8.35 20.92
CA GLU A 50 -17.74 -9.71 21.31
C GLU A 50 -17.38 -10.59 20.11
N ASP A 51 -18.03 -10.38 18.95
CA ASP A 51 -17.80 -11.17 17.74
C ASP A 51 -16.79 -10.51 16.79
N PHE A 52 -16.80 -9.17 16.73
CA PHE A 52 -15.88 -8.39 15.91
C PHE A 52 -15.42 -7.12 16.63
N ASN A 53 -14.19 -7.15 17.14
CA ASN A 53 -13.62 -5.98 17.81
C ASN A 53 -13.26 -4.91 16.79
N HIS A 54 -13.76 -3.69 17.00
CA HIS A 54 -13.48 -2.52 16.15
C HIS A 54 -11.97 -2.24 16.00
N SER A 55 -11.14 -2.67 16.96
CA SER A 55 -9.68 -2.58 16.87
C SER A 55 -9.08 -3.37 15.70
N TYR A 56 -9.77 -4.38 15.17
CA TYR A 56 -9.26 -5.16 14.03
C TYR A 56 -9.20 -4.36 12.73
N HIS A 57 -10.02 -3.31 12.59
CA HIS A 57 -9.91 -2.38 11.46
C HIS A 57 -8.60 -1.60 11.44
N ALA A 58 -7.98 -1.33 12.60
CA ALA A 58 -6.76 -0.55 12.69
C ALA A 58 -5.62 -1.18 11.88
N CYS A 59 -5.55 -2.51 11.86
CA CYS A 59 -4.59 -3.25 11.06
C CYS A 59 -4.74 -2.97 9.55
N GLY A 60 -5.98 -2.98 9.05
CA GLY A 60 -6.30 -2.62 7.67
C GLY A 60 -5.96 -1.16 7.34
N VAL A 61 -6.20 -0.22 8.26
CA VAL A 61 -5.85 1.20 8.08
C VAL A 61 -4.34 1.36 7.92
N ILE A 62 -3.55 0.76 8.81
CA ILE A 62 -2.08 0.82 8.74
C ILE A 62 -1.56 0.17 7.45
N ALA A 63 -2.13 -0.97 7.03
CA ALA A 63 -1.80 -1.61 5.77
C ALA A 63 -2.06 -0.68 4.56
N THR A 64 -3.15 0.10 4.60
CA THR A 64 -3.53 1.02 3.52
C THR A 64 -2.60 2.23 3.45
N ILE A 65 -2.20 2.77 4.60
CA ILE A 65 -1.19 3.84 4.67
C ILE A 65 0.13 3.33 4.08
N ALA A 66 0.57 2.13 4.48
CA ALA A 66 1.76 1.50 3.95
C ALA A 66 1.68 1.30 2.42
N PHE A 67 0.54 0.84 1.91
CA PHE A 67 0.28 0.70 0.48
C PHE A 67 0.44 2.04 -0.26
N LEU A 68 -0.17 3.12 0.23
CA LEU A 68 -0.04 4.44 -0.37
C LEU A 68 1.40 4.93 -0.35
N MET A 69 2.13 4.72 0.75
CA MET A 69 3.53 5.13 0.86
C MET A 69 4.44 4.42 -0.14
N ILE A 70 4.22 3.12 -0.36
CA ILE A 70 5.00 2.32 -1.31
C ILE A 70 4.70 2.74 -2.76
N ASN A 71 3.42 2.98 -3.08
CA ASN A 71 3.01 3.35 -4.43
C ASN A 71 3.25 4.84 -4.77
N ALA A 72 3.41 5.71 -3.77
CA ALA A 72 3.69 7.13 -3.98
C ALA A 72 5.12 7.42 -4.44
N VAL A 73 6.07 6.48 -4.26
CA VAL A 73 7.46 6.64 -4.66
C VAL A 73 7.69 6.03 -6.05
N SER A 74 8.20 6.83 -6.99
CA SER A 74 8.55 6.32 -8.31
C SER A 74 9.84 5.49 -8.26
N ASN A 75 9.90 4.40 -9.03
CA ASN A 75 11.11 3.57 -9.16
C ASN A 75 12.34 4.39 -9.62
N GLY A 76 12.14 5.47 -10.38
CA GLY A 76 13.22 6.38 -10.80
C GLY A 76 13.85 7.16 -9.63
N GLN A 77 13.07 7.49 -8.60
CA GLN A 77 13.58 8.15 -7.39
C GLN A 77 14.40 7.20 -6.51
N VAL A 78 14.17 5.89 -6.61
CA VAL A 78 14.93 4.86 -5.90
C VAL A 78 16.26 4.57 -6.62
N ARG A 79 16.22 4.49 -7.96
CA ARG A 79 17.39 4.20 -8.82
C ARG A 79 18.38 5.36 -8.90
N GLY A 80 17.92 6.60 -8.78
CA GLY A 80 18.81 7.77 -8.79
C GLY A 80 18.98 8.42 -10.14
N ASP A 81 18.14 8.07 -11.10
CA ASP A 81 18.20 8.62 -12.45
C ASP A 81 17.63 10.06 -12.52
N SER A 82 17.11 10.58 -11.40
CA SER A 82 16.61 11.94 -11.27
C SER A 82 17.71 12.91 -10.84
N TYR A 83 18.15 13.76 -11.78
CA TYR A 83 19.08 14.89 -11.58
C TYR A 83 18.47 16.07 -10.78
N SER A 84 17.43 15.85 -9.98
CA SER A 84 16.77 16.89 -9.18
C SER A 84 16.99 16.61 -7.69
N GLU A 85 17.96 17.31 -7.12
CA GLU A 85 18.18 17.42 -5.67
C GLU A 85 16.98 18.11 -5.00
N GLY A 86 15.94 17.34 -4.66
CA GLY A 86 14.98 17.76 -3.65
C GLY A 86 15.61 17.71 -2.24
N CYS A 87 15.06 18.47 -1.28
CA CYS A 87 15.58 18.65 0.09
C CYS A 87 15.88 17.34 0.89
N LEU A 88 15.29 16.20 0.50
CA LEU A 88 15.51 14.89 1.12
C LEU A 88 16.23 13.86 0.22
N GLY A 89 16.49 14.21 -1.05
CA GLY A 89 17.24 13.40 -2.02
C GLY A 89 16.77 11.95 -2.20
N GLN A 90 17.66 11.11 -2.73
CA GLN A 90 17.45 9.65 -2.84
C GLN A 90 17.33 8.96 -1.48
N THR A 91 18.05 9.45 -0.47
CA THR A 91 18.10 8.83 0.87
C THR A 91 16.73 8.91 1.54
N GLY A 92 16.03 10.05 1.42
CA GLY A 92 14.67 10.22 1.93
C GLY A 92 13.66 9.29 1.26
N ALA A 93 13.74 9.10 -0.06
CA ALA A 93 12.88 8.16 -0.77
C ALA A 93 13.08 6.70 -0.29
N ARG A 94 14.33 6.32 -0.01
CA ARG A 94 14.66 4.99 0.54
C ARG A 94 14.14 4.80 1.97
N ILE A 95 14.30 5.81 2.84
CA ILE A 95 13.77 5.76 4.21
C ILE A 95 12.25 5.69 4.18
N TRP A 96 11.59 6.47 3.32
CA TRP A 96 10.14 6.46 3.16
C TRP A 96 9.63 5.07 2.73
N LEU A 97 10.26 4.46 1.72
CA LEU A 97 9.94 3.09 1.30
C LEU A 97 10.20 2.07 2.40
N PHE A 98 11.31 2.20 3.13
CA PHE A 98 11.64 1.30 4.23
C PHE A 98 10.56 1.33 5.33
N ILE A 99 10.13 2.52 5.76
CA ILE A 99 9.04 2.68 6.72
C ILE A 99 7.74 2.10 6.17
N GLY A 100 7.44 2.34 4.89
CA GLY A 100 6.29 1.74 4.21
C GLY A 100 6.29 0.21 4.29
N PHE A 101 7.42 -0.44 3.96
CA PHE A 101 7.55 -1.89 4.08
C PHE A 101 7.44 -2.39 5.52
N MET A 102 8.05 -1.70 6.49
CA MET A 102 7.93 -2.06 7.91
C MET A 102 6.48 -2.05 8.38
N MET A 103 5.70 -1.02 8.01
CA MET A 103 4.28 -0.94 8.36
C MET A 103 3.46 -2.02 7.64
N ALA A 104 3.76 -2.31 6.37
CA ALA A 104 3.10 -3.39 5.64
C ALA A 104 3.32 -4.74 6.32
N PHE A 105 4.57 -5.10 6.63
CA PHE A 105 4.88 -6.35 7.35
C PHE A 105 4.29 -6.38 8.76
N GLY A 106 4.36 -5.27 9.50
CA GLY A 106 3.76 -5.17 10.83
C GLY A 106 2.25 -5.39 10.82
N SER A 107 1.54 -4.80 9.86
CA SER A 107 0.10 -5.03 9.68
C SER A 107 -0.19 -6.49 9.31
N LEU A 108 0.59 -7.09 8.41
CA LEU A 108 0.39 -8.48 8.03
C LEU A 108 0.55 -9.44 9.23
N ILE A 109 1.60 -9.27 10.03
CA ILE A 109 1.84 -10.08 11.23
C ILE A 109 0.71 -9.91 12.24
N ALA A 110 0.27 -8.67 12.48
CA ALA A 110 -0.85 -8.38 13.36
C ALA A 110 -2.17 -9.02 12.87
N SER A 111 -2.43 -9.00 11.55
CA SER A 111 -3.58 -9.69 10.95
C SER A 111 -3.52 -11.19 11.19
N MET A 112 -2.36 -11.82 11.01
CA MET A 112 -2.19 -13.26 11.26
C MET A 112 -2.40 -13.59 12.74
N TRP A 113 -1.92 -12.74 13.65
CA TRP A 113 -2.16 -12.92 15.08
C TRP A 113 -3.65 -12.87 15.43
N ILE A 114 -4.39 -11.92 14.88
CA ILE A 114 -5.84 -11.81 15.07
C ILE A 114 -6.56 -13.04 14.53
N LEU A 115 -6.17 -13.53 13.34
CA LEU A 115 -6.74 -14.72 12.73
C LEU A 115 -6.55 -15.95 13.63
N PHE A 116 -5.32 -16.23 14.06
CA PHE A 116 -5.04 -17.42 14.86
C PHE A 116 -5.57 -17.31 16.29
N GLY A 117 -5.28 -16.19 16.98
CA GLY A 117 -5.65 -15.99 18.37
C GLY A 117 -7.14 -15.74 18.58
N GLY A 118 -7.82 -15.12 17.62
CA GLY A 118 -9.24 -14.79 17.71
C GLY A 118 -10.18 -15.87 17.17
N TYR A 119 -9.75 -16.61 16.14
CA TYR A 119 -10.67 -17.46 15.35
C TYR A 119 -10.20 -18.91 15.14
N VAL A 120 -8.90 -19.24 15.24
CA VAL A 120 -8.42 -20.62 15.00
C VAL A 120 -8.14 -21.39 16.30
N VAL A 121 -7.54 -20.75 17.30
CA VAL A 121 -7.12 -21.40 18.56
C VAL A 121 -8.19 -21.23 19.66
N LYS A 122 -9.42 -20.90 19.28
CA LYS A 122 -10.54 -20.73 20.21
C LYS A 122 -11.19 -22.06 20.54
#